data_AF-A0A963M185-F1
#
_entry.id   AF-A0A963M185-F1
#
_cell.length_a   1.000
_cell.length_b   1.000
_cell.length_c   1.000
_cell.angle_alpha   90.00
_cell.angle_beta   90.00
_cell.angle_gamma   90.00
#
_symmetry.space_group_name_H-M   'P 1'
#
loop_
_entity.id
_entity.type
_entity.pdbx_description
1 polymer ?
#
loop_
_entity_poly.entity_id
_entity_poly.type
_entity_poly.pdbx_seq_one_letter_code
_entity_poly.pdbx_strand_id
1 'polypeptide(L)'
;MQEQELIPLTQAVLWSAFAAAAVFGAVAQRTHFCTMGAIADIVNMGDWSRMRMWVLAIAVAIIGFNTMVGAGWIRAADSLYAEPRLMWLSLLVGGLMFGFGMVLASGCGSKNLVRAGAGNLKAWVVLLVLGACAFATLKGITAVARVATVDRVATELPGHQDLPSMLAAAVGIGTPAAALGLGLVLGLVLLAWVLRSPDGRTPMVWLGGVGIGATVVLMWWISGRLGFVAEHPMTLEASFLATNSRRMESLSMVAPVGFALDWLLFFSD
;
A
#
# COMPACT_ATOMS: atom_id res chain seq x y z
N MET A 1 23.56 5.81 -16.85
CA MET A 1 22.90 4.60 -17.37
C MET A 1 22.44 4.89 -18.79
N GLN A 2 22.70 4.00 -19.75
CA GLN A 2 22.34 4.24 -21.16
C GLN A 2 20.85 3.94 -21.39
N GLU A 3 20.22 4.60 -22.36
CA GLU A 3 18.80 4.40 -22.70
C GLU A 3 18.44 2.93 -22.95
N GLN A 4 19.37 2.17 -23.52
CA GLN A 4 19.24 0.74 -23.80
C GLN A 4 19.10 -0.14 -22.54
N GLU A 5 19.58 0.33 -21.38
CA GLU A 5 19.50 -0.41 -20.11
C GLU A 5 18.18 -0.16 -19.35
N LEU A 6 17.42 0.88 -19.71
CA LEU A 6 16.17 1.21 -19.03
C LEU A 6 15.03 0.24 -19.36
N ILE A 7 14.96 -0.22 -20.61
CA ILE A 7 13.94 -1.16 -21.07
C ILE A 7 14.01 -2.49 -20.31
N PRO A 8 15.15 -3.20 -20.26
CA PRO A 8 15.23 -4.46 -19.52
C PRO A 8 15.03 -4.28 -18.02
N LEU A 9 15.47 -3.16 -17.44
CA LEU A 9 15.23 -2.85 -16.04
C LEU A 9 13.74 -2.63 -15.74
N THR A 10 13.04 -1.87 -16.59
CA THR A 10 11.59 -1.64 -16.47
C THR A 10 10.83 -2.97 -16.58
N GLN A 11 11.21 -3.84 -17.51
CA GLN A 11 10.64 -5.18 -17.62
C GLN A 11 10.89 -6.03 -16.37
N ALA A 12 12.10 -5.99 -15.80
CA ALA A 12 12.41 -6.69 -14.56
C ALA A 12 11.57 -6.19 -13.37
N VAL A 13 11.36 -4.87 -13.25
CA VAL A 13 10.47 -4.27 -12.25
C VAL A 13 9.04 -4.75 -12.44
N LEU A 14 8.51 -4.74 -13.67
CA LEU A 14 7.14 -5.19 -13.97
C LEU A 14 6.95 -6.69 -13.67
N TRP A 15 7.88 -7.55 -14.09
CA TRP A 15 7.81 -8.99 -13.84
C TRP A 15 7.94 -9.33 -12.35
N SER A 16 8.82 -8.65 -11.63
CA SER A 16 8.95 -8.84 -10.18
C SER A 16 7.71 -8.34 -9.43
N ALA A 17 7.14 -7.20 -9.84
CA ALA A 17 5.89 -6.70 -9.29
C ALA A 17 4.71 -7.65 -9.55
N PHE A 18 4.62 -8.19 -10.77
CA PHE A 18 3.62 -9.20 -11.13
C PHE A 18 3.77 -10.47 -10.28
N ALA A 19 4.99 -10.98 -10.12
CA ALA A 19 5.26 -12.14 -9.27
C ALA A 19 4.86 -11.88 -7.80
N ALA A 20 5.21 -10.71 -7.26
CA ALA A 20 4.81 -10.32 -5.91
C ALA A 20 3.29 -10.22 -5.74
N ALA A 21 2.58 -9.67 -6.74
CA ALA A 21 1.12 -9.61 -6.75
C ALA A 21 0.46 -10.99 -6.85
N ALA A 22 1.02 -11.90 -7.64
CA ALA A 22 0.56 -13.28 -7.75
C ALA A 22 0.71 -14.03 -6.41
N VAL A 23 1.85 -13.84 -5.72
CA VAL A 23 2.08 -14.39 -4.38
C VAL A 23 1.09 -13.80 -3.38
N PHE A 24 0.88 -12.48 -3.39
CA PHE A 24 -0.14 -11.82 -2.55
C PHE A 24 -1.52 -12.44 -2.77
N GLY A 25 -1.93 -12.62 -4.04
CA GLY A 25 -3.21 -13.21 -4.40
C GLY A 25 -3.36 -14.65 -3.90
N ALA A 26 -2.34 -15.49 -4.10
CA ALA A 26 -2.33 -16.88 -3.65
C ALA A 26 -2.41 -16.99 -2.12
N VAL A 27 -1.63 -16.19 -1.40
CA VAL A 27 -1.65 -16.13 0.07
C VAL A 27 -3.01 -15.63 0.56
N ALA A 28 -3.54 -14.54 0.00
CA ALA A 28 -4.82 -13.96 0.39
C ALA A 28 -5.99 -14.91 0.11
N GLN A 29 -5.93 -15.67 -0.99
CA GLN A 29 -6.93 -16.69 -1.32
C GLN A 29 -6.90 -17.83 -0.31
N ARG A 30 -5.72 -18.40 -0.01
CA ARG A 30 -5.60 -19.51 0.93
C ARG A 30 -5.97 -19.11 2.35
N THR A 31 -5.52 -17.94 2.81
CA THR A 31 -5.68 -17.49 4.20
C THR A 31 -7.01 -16.80 4.48
N HIS A 32 -7.82 -16.58 3.43
CA HIS A 32 -9.03 -15.76 3.50
C HIS A 32 -8.78 -14.36 4.08
N PHE A 33 -7.59 -13.79 3.84
CA PHE A 33 -7.21 -12.46 4.31
C PHE A 33 -8.22 -11.41 3.88
N CYS A 34 -8.88 -10.78 4.85
CA CYS A 34 -9.90 -9.76 4.62
C CYS A 34 -10.01 -8.86 5.85
N THR A 35 -9.71 -7.58 5.69
CA THR A 35 -9.77 -6.58 6.78
C THR A 35 -11.20 -6.35 7.27
N MET A 36 -12.16 -6.23 6.35
CA MET A 36 -13.58 -6.13 6.70
C MET A 36 -14.06 -7.40 7.42
N GLY A 37 -13.65 -8.57 6.93
CA GLY A 37 -13.98 -9.85 7.56
C GLY A 37 -13.43 -9.98 8.98
N ALA A 38 -12.24 -9.42 9.25
CA ALA A 38 -11.69 -9.39 10.61
C ALA A 38 -12.56 -8.60 11.59
N ILE A 39 -13.09 -7.44 11.16
CA ILE A 39 -13.99 -6.63 11.99
C ILE A 39 -15.32 -7.36 12.20
N ALA A 40 -15.89 -7.92 11.13
CA ALA A 40 -17.15 -8.67 11.20
C ALA A 40 -17.05 -9.89 12.13
N ASP A 41 -15.92 -10.59 12.15
CA ASP A 41 -15.71 -11.74 13.03
C ASP A 41 -15.63 -11.35 14.49
N ILE A 42 -14.94 -10.26 14.81
CA ILE A 42 -14.87 -9.77 16.19
C ILE A 42 -16.27 -9.42 16.69
N VAL A 43 -17.04 -8.70 15.88
CA VAL A 43 -18.36 -8.18 16.29
C VAL A 43 -19.41 -9.31 16.36
N ASN A 44 -19.42 -10.23 15.40
CA ASN A 44 -20.49 -11.24 15.30
C ASN A 44 -20.14 -12.57 15.97
N MET A 45 -18.87 -12.97 15.96
CA MET A 45 -18.42 -14.31 16.38
C MET A 45 -17.43 -14.28 17.55
N GLY A 46 -16.86 -13.11 17.87
CA GLY A 46 -15.81 -12.97 18.87
C GLY A 46 -14.46 -13.56 18.47
N ASP A 47 -14.26 -13.93 17.19
CA ASP A 47 -12.98 -14.49 16.71
C ASP A 47 -11.98 -13.38 16.35
N TRP A 48 -10.79 -13.45 16.95
CA TRP A 48 -9.70 -12.50 16.77
C TRP A 48 -8.61 -13.00 15.81
N SER A 49 -8.74 -14.21 15.26
CA SER A 49 -7.74 -14.85 14.40
C SER A 49 -7.38 -13.97 13.19
N ARG A 50 -8.38 -13.53 12.42
CA ARG A 50 -8.19 -12.66 11.24
C ARG A 50 -7.67 -11.27 11.58
N MET A 51 -8.07 -10.72 12.72
CA MET A 51 -7.54 -9.44 13.19
C MET A 51 -6.05 -9.55 13.51
N ARG A 52 -5.65 -10.62 14.20
CA ARG A 52 -4.24 -10.91 14.50
C ARG A 52 -3.41 -11.14 13.23
N MET A 53 -3.97 -11.81 12.24
CA MET A 53 -3.36 -11.95 10.91
C MET A 53 -3.13 -10.59 10.24
N TRP A 54 -4.11 -9.69 10.29
CA TRP A 54 -3.95 -8.34 9.75
C TRP A 54 -2.92 -7.51 10.50
N VAL A 55 -2.95 -7.53 11.85
CA VAL A 55 -1.94 -6.84 12.67
C VAL A 55 -0.54 -7.40 12.46
N LEU A 56 -0.40 -8.72 12.27
CA LEU A 56 0.89 -9.34 11.96
C LEU A 56 1.43 -8.87 10.61
N ALA A 57 0.57 -8.74 9.59
CA ALA A 57 0.98 -8.16 8.30
C ALA A 57 1.46 -6.71 8.45
N ILE A 58 0.77 -5.91 9.27
CA ILE A 58 1.19 -4.53 9.58
C ILE A 58 2.55 -4.54 10.30
N ALA A 59 2.73 -5.39 11.31
CA ALA A 59 3.99 -5.50 12.05
C ALA A 59 5.17 -5.82 11.12
N VAL A 60 5.01 -6.82 10.25
CA VAL A 60 6.04 -7.23 9.28
C VAL A 60 6.32 -6.11 8.28
N ALA A 61 5.29 -5.43 7.77
CA ALA A 61 5.45 -4.30 6.85
C ALA A 61 6.18 -3.11 7.49
N ILE A 62 5.83 -2.75 8.74
CA ILE A 62 6.48 -1.67 9.49
C ILE A 62 7.95 -2.01 9.73
N ILE A 63 8.25 -3.21 10.23
CA ILE A 63 9.63 -3.64 10.49
C ILE A 63 10.42 -3.64 9.18
N GLY A 64 9.91 -4.28 8.13
CA GLY A 64 10.62 -4.41 6.87
C GLY A 64 10.89 -3.06 6.19
N PHE A 65 9.87 -2.20 6.08
CA PHE A 65 10.05 -0.87 5.48
C PHE A 65 11.06 -0.02 6.26
N ASN A 66 10.91 0.07 7.58
CA ASN A 66 11.81 0.89 8.39
C ASN A 66 13.22 0.32 8.48
N THR A 67 13.39 -1.00 8.40
CA THR A 67 14.71 -1.62 8.31
C THR A 67 15.39 -1.25 7.00
N MET A 68 14.66 -1.20 5.88
CA MET A 68 15.20 -0.75 4.59
C MET A 68 15.59 0.73 4.61
N VAL A 69 14.81 1.59 5.28
CA VAL A 69 15.17 3.00 5.50
C VAL A 69 16.41 3.12 6.39
N GLY A 70 16.46 2.37 7.48
CA GLY A 70 17.62 2.32 8.40
C GLY A 70 18.91 1.82 7.74
N ALA A 71 18.79 0.85 6.82
CA ALA A 71 19.89 0.33 6.01
C ALA A 71 20.30 1.28 4.85
N GLY A 72 19.59 2.38 4.65
CA GLY A 72 19.84 3.32 3.55
C GLY A 72 19.52 2.78 2.16
N TRP A 73 18.70 1.71 2.07
CA TRP A 73 18.30 1.13 0.78
C TRP A 73 17.26 1.97 0.06
N ILE A 74 16.35 2.58 0.82
CA ILE A 74 15.26 3.43 0.35
C ILE A 74 15.15 4.68 1.21
N ARG A 75 14.54 5.74 0.67
CA ARG A 75 14.25 6.98 1.42
C ARG A 75 12.74 7.14 1.54
N ALA A 76 12.23 7.25 2.78
CA ALA A 76 10.80 7.44 3.02
C ALA A 76 10.26 8.72 2.35
N ALA A 77 11.09 9.76 2.30
CA ALA A 77 10.82 11.04 1.65
C ALA A 77 10.44 10.93 0.16
N ASP A 78 10.92 9.89 -0.54
CA ASP A 78 10.68 9.71 -1.97
C ASP A 78 9.34 9.00 -2.26
N SER A 79 8.55 8.71 -1.21
CA SER A 79 7.22 8.14 -1.34
C SER A 79 6.14 9.21 -1.44
N LEU A 80 4.99 8.84 -2.03
CA LEU A 80 3.81 9.72 -2.08
C LEU A 80 3.27 10.06 -0.67
N TYR A 81 3.49 9.17 0.30
CA TYR A 81 2.92 9.27 1.64
C TYR A 81 3.69 10.22 2.57
N ALA A 82 4.92 10.61 2.22
CA ALA A 82 5.78 11.45 3.04
C ALA A 82 5.73 12.94 2.67
N GLU A 83 4.79 13.37 1.85
CA GLU A 83 4.64 14.79 1.49
C GLU A 83 4.39 15.67 2.72
N PRO A 84 4.83 16.93 2.74
CA PRO A 84 4.61 17.83 3.88
C PRO A 84 3.14 18.26 4.04
N ARG A 85 2.32 18.08 3.00
CA ARG A 85 0.92 18.51 2.97
C ARG A 85 -0.01 17.41 3.49
N LEU A 86 -0.46 17.52 4.74
CA LEU A 86 -1.38 16.56 5.34
C LEU A 86 -2.84 16.96 5.05
N MET A 87 -3.44 16.27 4.08
CA MET A 87 -4.85 16.45 3.67
C MET A 87 -5.81 15.65 4.57
N TRP A 88 -5.75 15.91 5.89
CA TRP A 88 -6.44 15.10 6.90
C TRP A 88 -7.95 14.96 6.65
N LEU A 89 -8.62 16.02 6.18
CA LEU A 89 -10.07 15.97 5.90
C LEU A 89 -10.37 15.03 4.74
N SER A 90 -9.57 15.10 3.67
CA SER A 90 -9.70 14.22 2.50
C SER A 90 -9.47 12.75 2.87
N LEU A 91 -8.45 12.48 3.70
CA LEU A 91 -8.16 11.14 4.22
C LEU A 91 -9.31 10.59 5.09
N LEU A 92 -9.90 11.43 5.94
CA LEU A 92 -11.00 11.03 6.82
C LEU A 92 -12.29 10.77 6.04
N VAL A 93 -12.70 11.71 5.19
CA VAL A 93 -13.92 11.57 4.38
C VAL A 93 -13.79 10.42 3.40
N GLY A 94 -12.65 10.32 2.70
CA GLY A 94 -12.37 9.22 1.77
C GLY A 94 -12.34 7.85 2.48
N GLY A 95 -11.71 7.77 3.66
CA GLY A 95 -11.66 6.55 4.46
C GLY A 95 -13.05 6.08 4.92
N LEU A 96 -13.90 7.01 5.37
CA LEU A 96 -15.28 6.70 5.77
C LEU A 96 -16.13 6.24 4.58
N MET A 97 -16.07 6.96 3.45
CA MET A 97 -16.79 6.56 2.23
C MET A 97 -16.33 5.20 1.71
N PHE A 98 -15.02 4.94 1.73
CA PHE A 98 -14.46 3.65 1.36
C PHE A 98 -14.93 2.54 2.30
N GLY A 99 -14.90 2.77 3.62
CA GLY A 99 -15.41 1.86 4.63
C GLY A 99 -16.87 1.48 4.43
N PHE A 100 -17.73 2.48 4.25
CA PHE A 100 -19.15 2.27 3.96
C PHE A 100 -19.35 1.47 2.66
N GLY A 101 -18.61 1.82 1.60
CA GLY A 101 -18.62 1.10 0.33
C GLY A 101 -18.21 -0.37 0.46
N MET A 102 -17.21 -0.68 1.30
CA MET A 102 -16.78 -2.07 1.55
C MET A 102 -17.90 -2.93 2.14
N VAL A 103 -18.73 -2.36 3.01
CA VAL A 103 -19.88 -3.07 3.60
C VAL A 103 -20.93 -3.37 2.52
N LEU A 104 -21.31 -2.36 1.72
CA LEU A 104 -22.29 -2.53 0.64
C LEU A 104 -21.81 -3.51 -0.45
N ALA A 105 -20.53 -3.43 -0.82
CA ALA A 105 -19.92 -4.30 -1.81
C ALA A 105 -19.61 -5.71 -1.28
N SER A 106 -19.78 -5.96 0.02
CA SER A 106 -19.44 -7.23 0.70
C SER A 106 -17.96 -7.62 0.55
N GLY A 107 -17.06 -6.63 0.60
CA GLY A 107 -15.62 -6.83 0.49
C GLY A 107 -14.84 -5.57 0.10
N CYS A 108 -13.55 -5.56 0.43
CA CYS A 108 -12.60 -4.55 -0.04
C CYS A 108 -12.10 -4.83 -1.46
N GLY A 109 -11.34 -3.90 -2.06
CA GLY A 109 -10.76 -4.06 -3.40
C GLY A 109 -9.96 -5.37 -3.54
N SER A 110 -9.08 -5.68 -2.60
CA SER A 110 -8.28 -6.92 -2.63
C SER A 110 -9.14 -8.18 -2.56
N LYS A 111 -10.16 -8.21 -1.69
CA LYS A 111 -11.05 -9.37 -1.58
C LYS A 111 -11.87 -9.59 -2.85
N ASN A 112 -12.34 -8.51 -3.47
CA ASN A 112 -13.08 -8.59 -4.73
C ASN A 112 -12.16 -9.01 -5.90
N LEU A 113 -10.90 -8.58 -5.94
CA LEU A 113 -9.91 -9.09 -6.90
C LEU A 113 -9.72 -10.60 -6.79
N VAL A 114 -9.53 -11.12 -5.56
CA VAL A 114 -9.41 -12.57 -5.33
C VAL A 114 -10.70 -13.31 -5.71
N ARG A 115 -11.88 -12.75 -5.41
CA ARG A 115 -13.18 -13.36 -5.77
C ARG A 115 -13.44 -13.35 -7.28
N ALA A 116 -13.02 -12.30 -7.97
CA ALA A 116 -13.11 -12.20 -9.43
C ALA A 116 -12.26 -13.31 -10.08
N GLY A 117 -11.03 -13.52 -9.58
CA GLY A 117 -10.17 -14.63 -10.00
C GLY A 117 -10.73 -16.02 -9.66
N ALA A 118 -11.56 -16.13 -8.61
CA ALA A 118 -12.27 -17.36 -8.25
C ALA A 118 -13.60 -17.56 -9.03
N GLY A 119 -13.89 -16.76 -10.06
CA GLY A 119 -15.07 -16.91 -10.93
C GLY A 119 -16.35 -16.23 -10.42
N ASN A 120 -16.26 -15.29 -9.46
CA ASN A 120 -17.44 -14.58 -8.96
C ASN A 120 -17.82 -13.40 -9.87
N LEU A 121 -18.94 -13.52 -10.60
CA LEU A 121 -19.43 -12.48 -11.50
C LEU A 121 -19.80 -11.16 -10.78
N LYS A 122 -20.36 -11.24 -9.57
CA LYS A 122 -20.64 -10.03 -8.75
C LYS A 122 -19.36 -9.24 -8.48
N ALA A 123 -18.25 -9.93 -8.21
CA ALA A 123 -16.97 -9.28 -7.92
C ALA A 123 -16.43 -8.50 -9.13
N TRP A 124 -16.62 -9.00 -10.34
CA TRP A 124 -16.28 -8.26 -11.56
C TRP A 124 -17.05 -6.96 -11.70
N VAL A 125 -18.37 -6.98 -11.46
CA VAL A 125 -19.20 -5.77 -11.48
C VAL A 125 -18.71 -4.76 -10.44
N VAL A 126 -18.41 -5.22 -9.22
CA VAL A 126 -17.86 -4.37 -8.15
C VAL A 126 -16.52 -3.75 -8.57
N LEU A 127 -15.62 -4.51 -9.21
CA LEU A 127 -14.32 -4.00 -9.65
C LEU A 127 -14.44 -2.98 -10.78
N LEU A 128 -15.37 -3.17 -11.72
CA LEU A 128 -15.65 -2.20 -12.78
C LEU A 128 -16.12 -0.87 -12.20
N VAL A 129 -17.08 -0.91 -11.27
CA VAL A 129 -17.59 0.31 -10.60
C VAL A 129 -16.49 0.93 -9.74
N LEU A 130 -15.73 0.13 -8.98
CA LEU A 130 -14.62 0.61 -8.17
C LEU A 130 -13.55 1.31 -9.03
N GLY A 131 -13.16 0.71 -10.15
CA GLY A 131 -12.18 1.27 -11.07
C GLY A 131 -12.68 2.56 -11.72
N ALA A 132 -13.93 2.59 -12.20
CA ALA A 132 -14.53 3.78 -12.80
C ALA A 132 -14.60 4.93 -11.78
N CYS A 133 -15.06 4.68 -10.55
CA CYS A 133 -15.09 5.68 -9.49
C CYS A 133 -13.68 6.11 -9.05
N ALA A 134 -12.73 5.19 -8.97
CA ALA A 134 -11.34 5.50 -8.65
C ALA A 134 -10.72 6.42 -9.71
N PHE A 135 -10.88 6.10 -10.99
CA PHE A 135 -10.41 6.91 -12.09
C PHE A 135 -11.09 8.29 -12.14
N ALA A 136 -12.41 8.35 -11.98
CA ALA A 136 -13.15 9.59 -11.90
C ALA A 136 -12.67 10.49 -10.74
N THR A 137 -12.25 9.89 -9.63
CA THR A 137 -11.76 10.62 -8.45
C THR A 137 -10.29 11.04 -8.60
N LEU A 138 -9.51 10.36 -9.45
CA LEU A 138 -8.13 10.75 -9.77
C LEU A 138 -8.08 11.86 -10.82
N LYS A 139 -8.86 11.75 -11.91
CA LYS A 139 -8.77 12.66 -13.07
C LYS A 139 -10.11 13.12 -13.66
N GLY A 140 -11.24 12.65 -13.14
CA GLY A 140 -12.57 12.96 -13.69
C GLY A 140 -13.36 14.02 -12.93
N ILE A 141 -14.68 13.99 -13.07
CA ILE A 141 -15.58 15.00 -12.50
C ILE A 141 -15.51 15.06 -10.96
N THR A 142 -15.37 13.91 -10.29
CA THR A 142 -15.27 13.87 -8.83
C THR A 142 -13.93 14.38 -8.34
N ALA A 143 -12.87 14.34 -9.16
CA ALA A 143 -11.60 14.96 -8.84
C ALA A 143 -11.74 16.49 -8.69
N VAL A 144 -12.49 17.14 -9.59
CA VAL A 144 -12.73 18.60 -9.53
C VAL A 144 -13.43 18.97 -8.22
N ALA A 145 -14.48 18.24 -7.85
CA ALA A 145 -15.19 18.46 -6.60
C ALA A 145 -14.29 18.20 -5.38
N ARG A 146 -13.52 17.10 -5.38
CA ARG A 146 -12.59 16.76 -4.29
C ARG A 146 -11.54 17.85 -4.07
N VAL A 147 -10.88 18.28 -5.15
CA VAL A 147 -9.83 19.30 -5.11
C VAL A 147 -10.38 20.66 -4.66
N ALA A 148 -11.59 21.02 -5.11
CA ALA A 148 -12.23 22.29 -4.73
C ALA A 148 -12.77 22.32 -3.28
N THR A 149 -12.99 21.16 -2.66
CA THR A 149 -13.65 21.06 -1.34
C THR A 149 -12.71 20.47 -0.29
N VAL A 150 -12.66 19.14 -0.16
CA VAL A 150 -11.97 18.44 0.93
C VAL A 150 -10.45 18.57 0.87
N ASP A 151 -9.85 18.65 -0.32
CA ASP A 151 -8.39 18.77 -0.44
C ASP A 151 -7.90 20.18 -0.08
N ARG A 152 -8.77 21.19 0.02
CA ARG A 152 -8.39 22.53 0.49
C ARG A 152 -8.12 22.58 1.99
N VAL A 153 -8.75 21.69 2.76
CA VAL A 153 -8.55 21.60 4.20
C VAL A 153 -7.37 20.67 4.47
N ALA A 154 -6.18 21.27 4.48
CA ALA A 154 -4.92 20.58 4.74
C ALA A 154 -4.09 21.36 5.75
N THR A 155 -3.20 20.66 6.43
CA THR A 155 -2.19 21.24 7.30
C THR A 155 -0.82 21.05 6.66
N GLU A 156 -0.11 22.15 6.44
CA GLU A 156 1.27 22.13 5.94
C GLU A 156 2.23 21.88 7.12
N LEU A 157 3.01 20.81 7.04
CA LEU A 157 4.04 20.51 8.03
C LEU A 157 5.39 21.11 7.60
N PRO A 158 6.27 21.46 8.57
CA PRO A 158 7.59 22.02 8.27
C PRO A 158 8.55 21.00 7.62
N GLY A 159 8.19 19.71 7.60
CA GLY A 159 8.95 18.64 6.99
C GLY A 159 8.03 17.49 6.56
N HIS A 160 8.61 16.34 6.25
CA HIS A 160 7.87 15.16 5.85
C HIS A 160 6.89 14.68 6.94
N GLN A 161 5.69 14.25 6.53
CA GLN A 161 4.63 13.81 7.45
C GLN A 161 4.82 12.40 8.03
N ASP A 162 5.92 11.71 7.69
CA ASP A 162 6.20 10.39 8.25
C ASP A 162 6.72 10.48 9.69
N LEU A 163 6.26 9.56 10.55
CA LEU A 163 6.62 9.57 11.98
C LEU A 163 8.14 9.54 12.22
N PRO A 164 8.95 8.74 11.48
CA PRO A 164 10.40 8.77 11.61
C PRO A 164 11.02 10.16 11.38
N SER A 165 10.60 10.87 10.34
CA SER A 165 11.08 12.23 10.05
C SER A 165 10.66 13.24 11.12
N MET A 166 9.43 13.15 11.61
CA MET A 166 8.96 14.02 12.71
C MET A 166 9.73 13.76 14.02
N LEU A 167 9.98 12.49 14.34
CA LEU A 167 10.77 12.10 15.51
C LEU A 167 12.23 12.52 15.38
N ALA A 168 12.82 12.34 14.20
CA ALA A 168 14.17 12.77 13.89
C ALA A 168 14.34 14.28 14.10
N ALA A 169 13.39 15.08 13.61
CA ALA A 169 13.39 16.53 13.80
C ALA A 169 13.22 16.94 15.27
N ALA A 170 12.39 16.23 16.04
CA ALA A 170 12.14 16.55 17.45
C ALA A 170 13.31 16.18 18.38
N VAL A 171 13.98 15.05 18.13
CA VAL A 171 15.05 14.52 19.00
C VAL A 171 16.45 14.90 18.50
N GLY A 172 16.58 15.37 17.25
CA GLY A 172 17.86 15.73 16.65
C GLY A 172 18.71 14.52 16.22
N ILE A 173 18.06 13.38 15.95
CA ILE A 173 18.72 12.16 15.45
C ILE A 173 18.57 12.05 13.93
N GLY A 174 19.44 11.29 13.27
CA GLY A 174 19.30 11.01 11.83
C GLY A 174 18.02 10.24 11.51
N THR A 175 17.38 10.57 10.39
CA THR A 175 16.15 9.90 9.92
C THR A 175 16.28 8.37 9.77
N PRO A 176 17.42 7.78 9.35
CA PRO A 176 17.55 6.32 9.27
C PRO A 176 17.52 5.65 10.65
N ALA A 177 18.17 6.27 11.65
CA ALA A 177 18.18 5.76 13.02
C ALA A 177 16.80 5.88 13.68
N ALA A 178 16.11 7.01 13.46
CA ALA A 178 14.74 7.22 13.92
C ALA A 178 13.78 6.19 13.32
N ALA A 179 13.89 5.94 12.01
CA ALA A 179 13.08 4.95 11.30
C ALA A 179 13.29 3.55 11.87
N LEU A 180 14.54 3.10 11.97
CA LEU A 180 14.87 1.78 12.47
C LEU A 180 14.40 1.59 13.92
N GLY A 181 14.67 2.56 14.80
CA GLY A 181 14.26 2.51 16.20
C GLY A 181 12.74 2.46 16.36
N LEU A 182 12.03 3.39 15.72
CA LEU A 182 10.57 3.47 15.81
C LEU A 182 9.89 2.26 15.16
N GLY A 183 10.37 1.85 13.99
CA GLY A 183 9.84 0.70 13.25
C GLY A 183 9.99 -0.61 14.01
N LEU A 184 11.15 -0.84 14.65
CA LEU A 184 11.36 -2.00 15.51
C LEU A 184 10.48 -1.94 16.76
N VAL A 185 10.41 -0.81 17.45
CA VAL A 185 9.59 -0.68 18.66
C VAL A 185 8.11 -0.94 18.36
N LEU A 186 7.55 -0.22 17.38
CA LEU A 186 6.12 -0.37 17.03
C LEU A 186 5.84 -1.77 16.47
N GLY A 187 6.70 -2.27 15.58
CA GLY A 187 6.55 -3.59 15.00
C GLY A 187 6.61 -4.71 16.04
N LEU A 188 7.56 -4.65 16.98
CA LEU A 188 7.69 -5.63 18.05
C LEU A 188 6.54 -5.56 19.06
N VAL A 189 6.02 -4.36 19.36
CA VAL A 189 4.82 -4.21 20.19
C VAL A 189 3.61 -4.87 19.54
N LEU A 190 3.40 -4.65 18.24
CA LEU A 190 2.31 -5.30 17.49
C LEU A 190 2.51 -6.82 17.42
N LEU A 191 3.74 -7.29 17.19
CA LEU A 191 4.08 -8.72 17.19
C LEU A 191 3.82 -9.36 18.56
N ALA A 192 4.25 -8.71 19.64
CA ALA A 192 4.00 -9.16 21.01
C ALA A 192 2.50 -9.24 21.30
N TRP A 193 1.72 -8.25 20.83
CA TRP A 193 0.25 -8.27 20.95
C TRP A 193 -0.36 -9.45 20.20
N VAL A 194 0.10 -9.74 18.98
CA VAL A 194 -0.34 -10.91 18.17
C VAL A 194 -0.03 -12.21 18.89
N LEU A 195 1.17 -12.36 19.45
CA LEU A 195 1.64 -13.55 20.15
C LEU A 195 1.02 -13.75 21.54
N ARG A 196 0.36 -12.72 22.09
CA ARG A 196 -0.22 -12.76 23.43
C ARG A 196 -1.40 -13.74 23.56
N SER A 197 -2.13 -14.04 22.49
CA SER A 197 -3.19 -15.06 22.51
C SER A 197 -2.81 -16.30 21.69
N PRO A 198 -3.41 -17.46 22.00
CA PRO A 198 -3.19 -18.68 21.22
C PRO A 198 -3.63 -18.55 19.76
N ASP A 199 -4.68 -17.77 19.46
CA ASP A 199 -5.21 -17.61 18.10
C ASP A 199 -4.15 -17.03 17.14
N GLY A 200 -3.27 -16.16 17.67
CA GLY A 200 -2.19 -15.55 16.91
C GLY A 200 -1.00 -16.48 16.63
N ARG A 201 -0.98 -17.67 17.24
CA ARG A 201 0.08 -18.69 17.07
C ARG A 201 -0.29 -19.77 16.07
N THR A 202 -1.44 -19.63 15.42
CA THR A 202 -1.90 -20.58 14.41
C THR A 202 -1.12 -20.43 13.10
N PRO A 203 -0.81 -21.52 12.38
CA PRO A 203 -0.02 -21.46 11.14
C PRO A 203 -0.70 -20.60 10.07
N MET A 204 -2.04 -20.55 10.06
CA MET A 204 -2.78 -19.73 9.11
C MET A 204 -2.59 -18.23 9.34
N VAL A 205 -2.57 -17.79 10.60
CA VAL A 205 -2.29 -16.40 10.97
C VAL A 205 -0.89 -16.01 10.54
N TRP A 206 0.08 -16.91 10.70
CA TRP A 206 1.46 -16.66 10.26
C TRP A 206 1.61 -16.62 8.75
N LEU A 207 1.00 -17.58 8.03
CA LEU A 207 1.04 -17.62 6.58
C LEU A 207 0.38 -16.37 5.96
N GLY A 208 -0.75 -15.93 6.51
CA GLY A 208 -1.41 -14.70 6.06
C GLY A 208 -0.70 -13.43 6.50
N GLY A 209 -0.33 -13.32 7.78
CA GLY A 209 0.32 -12.14 8.32
C GLY A 209 1.71 -11.93 7.72
N VAL A 210 2.60 -12.91 7.87
CA VAL A 210 3.96 -12.82 7.33
C VAL A 210 3.96 -12.85 5.81
N GLY A 211 3.14 -13.70 5.18
CA GLY A 211 3.08 -13.76 3.72
C GLY A 211 2.64 -12.44 3.10
N ILE A 212 1.53 -11.86 3.58
CA ILE A 212 1.06 -10.56 3.08
C ILE A 212 2.04 -9.44 3.44
N GLY A 213 2.51 -9.39 4.69
CA GLY A 213 3.51 -8.39 5.12
C GLY A 213 4.79 -8.45 4.28
N ALA A 214 5.31 -9.65 3.98
CA ALA A 214 6.50 -9.84 3.16
C ALA A 214 6.28 -9.36 1.72
N THR A 215 5.10 -9.59 1.12
CA THR A 215 4.81 -9.05 -0.22
C THR A 215 4.75 -7.52 -0.25
N VAL A 216 4.29 -6.88 0.83
CA VAL A 216 4.34 -5.40 0.97
C VAL A 216 5.77 -4.91 1.04
N VAL A 217 6.62 -5.55 1.87
CA VAL A 217 8.05 -5.23 1.99
C VAL A 217 8.77 -5.44 0.66
N LEU A 218 8.49 -6.55 -0.02
CA LEU A 218 9.03 -6.87 -1.33
C LEU A 218 8.63 -5.80 -2.35
N MET A 219 7.38 -5.33 -2.35
CA MET A 219 6.96 -4.28 -3.28
C MET A 219 7.68 -2.96 -3.02
N TRP A 220 7.87 -2.58 -1.76
CA TRP A 220 8.68 -1.40 -1.40
C TRP A 220 10.13 -1.53 -1.88
N TRP A 221 10.70 -2.73 -1.82
CA TRP A 221 12.04 -2.99 -2.34
C TRP A 221 12.08 -2.93 -3.86
N ILE A 222 11.09 -3.51 -4.55
CA ILE A 222 10.98 -3.49 -6.00
C ILE A 222 10.85 -2.05 -6.51
N SER A 223 9.93 -1.26 -5.95
CA SER A 223 9.73 0.12 -6.39
C SER A 223 10.88 1.02 -5.95
N GLY A 224 11.30 0.92 -4.68
CA GLY A 224 12.24 1.85 -4.07
C GLY A 224 13.72 1.59 -4.32
N ARG A 225 14.10 0.34 -4.58
CA ARG A 225 15.51 -0.05 -4.80
C ARG A 225 15.77 -0.56 -6.20
N LEU A 226 14.95 -1.50 -6.69
CA LEU A 226 15.15 -2.10 -8.02
C LEU A 226 14.74 -1.12 -9.12
N GLY A 227 13.63 -0.40 -8.95
CA GLY A 227 13.13 0.59 -9.90
C GLY A 227 13.75 1.98 -9.77
N PHE A 228 14.66 2.19 -8.81
CA PHE A 228 15.27 3.50 -8.59
C PHE A 228 16.42 3.76 -9.56
N VAL A 229 16.34 4.89 -10.25
CA VAL A 229 17.34 5.39 -11.17
C VAL A 229 17.80 6.76 -10.70
N ALA A 230 19.07 6.88 -10.32
CA ALA A 230 19.61 8.13 -9.78
C ALA A 230 19.64 9.27 -10.82
N GLU A 231 19.93 8.94 -12.08
CA GLU A 231 19.98 9.90 -13.18
C GLU A 231 19.33 9.28 -14.41
N HIS A 232 18.15 9.77 -14.78
CA HIS A 232 17.47 9.35 -16.00
C HIS A 232 18.13 10.03 -17.22
N PRO A 233 18.45 9.29 -18.30
CA PRO A 233 19.25 9.81 -19.42
C PRO A 233 18.62 11.01 -20.14
N MET A 234 17.30 11.14 -20.10
CA MET A 234 16.55 12.22 -20.78
C MET A 234 16.23 13.43 -19.88
N THR A 235 16.01 13.22 -18.58
CA THR A 235 15.56 14.29 -17.66
C THR A 235 16.65 14.73 -16.71
N LEU A 236 17.73 13.95 -16.56
CA LEU A 236 18.80 14.16 -15.58
C LEU A 236 18.31 14.25 -14.12
N GLU A 237 17.10 13.75 -13.87
CA GLU A 237 16.47 13.71 -12.55
C GLU A 237 16.40 12.27 -12.05
N ALA A 238 16.30 12.11 -10.72
CA ALA A 238 16.03 10.83 -10.11
C ALA A 238 14.62 10.35 -10.47
N SER A 239 14.47 9.06 -10.79
CA SER A 239 13.19 8.51 -11.24
C SER A 239 12.94 7.10 -10.70
N PHE A 240 11.66 6.78 -10.53
CA PHE A 240 11.18 5.46 -10.11
C PHE A 240 10.45 4.79 -11.27
N LEU A 241 11.12 3.83 -11.92
CA LEU A 241 10.62 3.15 -13.11
C LEU A 241 9.35 2.35 -12.82
N ALA A 242 8.46 2.27 -13.82
CA ALA A 242 7.20 1.50 -13.80
C ALA A 242 6.21 1.86 -12.68
N THR A 243 6.39 3.01 -12.01
CA THR A 243 5.43 3.53 -11.02
C THR A 243 4.52 4.59 -11.63
N ASN A 244 3.24 4.59 -11.25
CA ASN A 244 2.29 5.59 -11.77
C ASN A 244 2.51 6.97 -11.14
N SER A 245 2.91 7.00 -9.87
CA SER A 245 3.19 8.24 -9.13
C SER A 245 4.57 8.86 -9.43
N ARG A 246 5.42 8.17 -10.22
CA ARG A 246 6.86 8.48 -10.40
C ARG A 246 7.62 8.58 -9.07
N ARG A 247 7.09 7.92 -8.05
CA ARG A 247 7.59 7.90 -6.68
C ARG A 247 7.56 6.49 -6.15
N MET A 248 8.25 6.28 -5.04
CA MET A 248 8.22 5.00 -4.37
C MET A 248 6.79 4.71 -3.87
N GLU A 249 6.22 3.60 -4.35
CA GLU A 249 4.86 3.16 -4.00
C GLU A 249 4.84 1.67 -3.62
N SER A 250 3.85 1.27 -2.82
CA SER A 250 3.62 -0.13 -2.46
C SER A 250 2.28 -0.62 -3.02
N LEU A 251 1.91 -1.86 -2.67
CA LEU A 251 0.67 -2.48 -3.13
C LEU A 251 -0.56 -1.62 -2.80
N SER A 252 -1.20 -1.10 -3.85
CA SER A 252 -2.53 -0.49 -3.81
C SER A 252 -3.50 -1.31 -4.64
N MET A 253 -4.78 -1.31 -4.27
CA MET A 253 -5.79 -2.19 -4.87
C MET A 253 -6.98 -1.40 -5.44
N VAL A 254 -6.91 -0.06 -5.41
CA VAL A 254 -7.98 0.83 -5.86
C VAL A 254 -7.52 1.62 -7.08
N ALA A 255 -6.46 2.43 -6.94
CA ALA A 255 -5.92 3.22 -8.05
C ALA A 255 -5.47 2.36 -9.24
N PRO A 256 -4.77 1.21 -9.05
CA PRO A 256 -4.39 0.35 -10.18
C PRO A 256 -5.57 -0.25 -10.95
N VAL A 257 -6.73 -0.48 -10.29
CA VAL A 257 -7.94 -0.93 -10.99
C VAL A 257 -8.46 0.17 -11.92
N GLY A 258 -8.40 1.44 -11.47
CA GLY A 258 -8.70 2.60 -12.31
C GLY A 258 -7.71 2.75 -13.47
N PHE A 259 -6.40 2.63 -13.21
CA PHE A 259 -5.38 2.70 -14.26
C PHE A 259 -5.49 1.56 -15.28
N ALA A 260 -5.87 0.36 -14.84
CA ALA A 260 -6.10 -0.76 -15.76
C ALA A 260 -7.29 -0.50 -16.69
N LEU A 261 -8.36 0.14 -16.20
CA LEU A 261 -9.49 0.55 -17.04
C LEU A 261 -9.09 1.66 -18.02
N ASP A 262 -8.35 2.67 -17.55
CA ASP A 262 -7.83 3.75 -18.40
C ASP A 262 -6.98 3.17 -19.53
N TRP A 263 -6.01 2.31 -19.18
CA TRP A 263 -5.17 1.62 -20.15
C TRP A 263 -5.97 0.77 -21.14
N LEU A 264 -7.00 0.06 -20.68
CA LEU A 264 -7.82 -0.79 -21.56
C LEU A 264 -8.69 0.03 -22.52
N LEU A 265 -9.18 1.19 -22.08
CA LEU A 265 -10.06 2.05 -22.88
C LEU A 265 -9.29 2.97 -23.84
N PHE A 266 -8.11 3.43 -23.43
CA PHE A 266 -7.31 4.44 -24.14
C PHE A 266 -5.93 3.92 -24.55
N PHE A 267 -5.76 2.60 -24.71
CA PHE A 267 -4.46 2.00 -25.02
C PHE A 267 -3.77 2.61 -26.25
N SER A 268 -4.55 3.02 -27.25
CA SER A 268 -4.06 3.54 -28.53
C SER A 268 -3.83 5.05 -28.55
N ASP A 269 -4.31 5.77 -27.53
CA ASP A 269 -4.21 7.23 -27.43
C ASP A 269 -2.94 7.63 -26.67
#